data_AF-A0AA88HGJ6-F1
#
_entry.id   AF-A0AA88HGJ6-F1
#
_cell.length_a   1.000
_cell.length_b   1.000
_cell.length_c   1.000
_cell.angle_alpha   90.00
_cell.angle_beta   90.00
_cell.angle_gamma   90.00
#
_symmetry.space_group_name_H-M   'P 1'
#
loop_
_entity.id
_entity.type
_entity.pdbx_description
1 polymer ?
#
loop_
_entity_poly.entity_id
_entity_poly.type
_entity_poly.pdbx_seq_one_letter_code
_entity_poly.pdbx_strand_id
1 'polypeptide(L)'
;MYVEGFHPDFGELTQESPQKVEKIKYNETEVHYLSKDVQSEMIKLLAVAMHAEIISLVHAAKYYSIILDWTPEVSYTEQMTVIVRFVAIMETTSEIQEHFLGFIPLTETAEALPTRLKRKKKQFDYEADYEPLVSPQEHFKVNFHFAVFDTTISSLDERFQQLEEVTFMFRFLYCISKVNAATKKFLMAYCKNLQHFLSNNEEKDIEGHKLCNEVQAIARRVPKNANPENVLNFIITNDLIDCDPNFFRGFTDFADSTYVKSELRDIDMKTKQFIFVRHFVGEPKLEDFELVEEELPPLKDKEILCEALYLSVDPYMRPYSRDRQPGTTMIGSQVAKVIESKHSDYPVGELLVGYFGWRLHTIKNPDVQATGMFDAIFKLPNLGGLSPSVGLGAVGMPGNTAYFGFLEICQPKPGETVVVNGAAGAVGSLVGQIAKIKGCKVIGYAGSDDKIKWLQELGFDHAFNYKKVNIRKSLKEAAPNGVDCYFDNVGGLFSSEVLNHMNTFGRVSVCGAISVYNDDPKNPTL
;
A
#
# COMPACT_ATOMS: atom_id res chain seq x y z
N MET A 1 46.99 38.77 3.83
CA MET A 1 48.17 38.80 2.94
C MET A 1 47.66 39.00 1.53
N TYR A 2 48.08 40.09 0.90
CA TYR A 2 47.93 40.36 -0.53
C TYR A 2 48.64 39.30 -1.38
N VAL A 3 48.08 38.94 -2.54
CA VAL A 3 48.79 38.96 -3.83
C VAL A 3 47.80 39.35 -4.94
N GLU A 4 48.20 40.34 -5.73
CA GLU A 4 47.53 40.92 -6.89
C GLU A 4 47.66 40.07 -8.19
N GLY A 5 46.68 40.22 -9.07
CA GLY A 5 46.87 40.66 -10.46
C GLY A 5 47.47 39.71 -11.50
N PHE A 6 46.69 39.40 -12.55
CA PHE A 6 47.13 39.43 -13.95
C PHE A 6 45.90 39.48 -14.90
N HIS A 7 45.67 40.65 -15.51
CA HIS A 7 45.05 40.84 -16.86
C HIS A 7 46.21 40.75 -17.89
N PRO A 8 46.07 40.60 -19.24
CA PRO A 8 44.92 40.77 -20.16
C PRO A 8 44.81 39.57 -21.18
N ASP A 9 43.94 39.46 -22.19
CA ASP A 9 43.71 40.30 -23.37
C ASP A 9 42.44 39.83 -24.11
N PHE A 10 41.64 40.81 -24.56
CA PHE A 10 40.59 40.64 -25.55
C PHE A 10 41.20 40.81 -26.95
N GLY A 11 41.10 39.78 -27.79
CA GLY A 11 41.33 39.87 -29.23
C GLY A 11 40.06 40.27 -29.99
N GLU A 12 40.24 41.13 -30.98
CA GLU A 12 39.26 42.00 -31.63
C GLU A 12 38.13 41.33 -32.43
N LEU A 13 37.00 42.06 -32.44
CA LEU A 13 35.85 41.93 -33.33
C LEU A 13 36.18 42.39 -34.77
N THR A 14 35.71 41.64 -35.77
CA THR A 14 35.33 42.17 -37.09
C THR A 14 33.90 41.71 -37.40
N GLN A 15 32.90 42.55 -37.10
CA GLN A 15 32.17 43.39 -38.07
C GLN A 15 31.59 42.62 -39.27
N GLU A 16 30.33 42.19 -39.13
CA GLU A 16 29.28 42.58 -40.07
C GLU A 16 27.92 42.55 -39.36
N SER A 17 27.32 43.74 -39.22
CA SER A 17 25.88 43.95 -39.02
C SER A 17 25.46 45.01 -40.03
N PRO A 18 24.24 44.95 -40.61
CA PRO A 18 23.13 45.71 -40.02
C PRO A 18 21.75 45.02 -40.24
N GLN A 19 20.72 45.09 -39.40
CA GLN A 19 19.95 46.29 -39.04
C GLN A 19 19.03 46.01 -37.83
N LYS A 20 18.88 47.07 -37.00
CA LYS A 20 18.07 47.25 -35.79
C LYS A 20 16.56 47.09 -35.99
N VAL A 21 15.85 46.76 -34.90
CA VAL A 21 14.71 47.47 -34.22
C VAL A 21 14.23 46.51 -33.10
N GLU A 22 14.02 46.81 -31.82
CA GLU A 22 14.06 47.99 -30.95
C GLU A 22 14.16 47.51 -29.48
N LYS A 23 14.68 48.36 -28.58
CA LYS A 23 14.72 48.12 -27.13
C LYS A 23 13.30 48.11 -26.55
N ILE A 24 12.91 47.02 -25.87
CA ILE A 24 11.89 47.12 -24.81
C ILE A 24 12.61 47.48 -23.51
N LYS A 25 12.13 48.57 -22.92
CA LYS A 25 12.65 49.24 -21.72
C LYS A 25 12.51 48.34 -20.50
N TYR A 26 13.57 48.26 -19.71
CA TYR A 26 13.51 47.83 -18.31
C TYR A 26 12.59 48.79 -17.55
N ASN A 27 11.40 48.33 -17.20
CA ASN A 27 10.67 48.81 -16.05
C ASN A 27 10.52 47.62 -15.09
N GLU A 28 11.13 47.79 -13.92
CA GLU A 28 10.81 47.17 -12.62
C GLU A 28 9.97 45.88 -12.64
N THR A 29 10.67 44.75 -12.55
CA THR A 29 10.30 43.69 -11.61
C THR A 29 11.60 42.98 -11.22
N GLU A 30 12.10 43.22 -10.01
CA GLU A 30 12.91 42.21 -9.34
C GLU A 30 12.00 41.00 -9.10
N VAL A 31 11.96 40.07 -10.06
CA VAL A 31 11.35 38.75 -9.83
C VAL A 31 12.47 37.84 -9.37
N HIS A 32 12.45 37.49 -8.09
CA HIS A 32 13.24 36.37 -7.61
C HIS A 32 12.77 35.10 -8.34
N TYR A 33 13.62 34.55 -9.21
CA TYR A 33 13.26 33.45 -10.12
C TYR A 33 12.94 32.10 -9.45
N LEU A 34 13.01 32.01 -8.12
CA LEU A 34 12.55 30.84 -7.38
C LEU A 34 11.74 31.34 -6.19
N SER A 35 10.51 30.83 -6.07
CA SER A 35 9.68 31.12 -4.90
C SER A 35 10.36 30.62 -3.63
N LYS A 36 10.00 31.19 -2.48
CA LYS A 36 10.48 30.73 -1.16
C LYS A 36 10.24 29.23 -0.96
N ASP A 37 9.21 28.68 -1.59
CA ASP A 37 8.87 27.26 -1.52
C ASP A 37 9.83 26.40 -2.34
N VAL A 38 10.21 26.84 -3.55
CA VAL A 38 11.21 26.15 -4.38
C VAL A 38 12.60 26.21 -3.75
N GLN A 39 12.95 27.35 -3.14
CA GLN A 39 14.19 27.46 -2.35
C GLN A 39 14.19 26.51 -1.14
N SER A 40 13.04 26.37 -0.46
CA SER A 40 12.88 25.45 0.66
C SER A 40 12.91 23.98 0.23
N GLU A 41 12.39 23.66 -0.95
CA GLU A 41 12.40 22.31 -1.52
C GLU A 41 13.80 21.91 -2.00
N MET A 42 14.56 22.84 -2.58
CA MET A 42 15.98 22.62 -2.88
C MET A 42 16.83 22.43 -1.62
N ILE A 43 16.63 23.25 -0.58
CA ILE A 43 17.33 23.08 0.70
C ILE A 43 17.00 21.71 1.32
N LYS A 44 15.75 21.25 1.22
CA LYS A 44 15.35 19.90 1.66
C LYS A 44 16.01 18.79 0.86
N LEU A 45 16.09 18.92 -0.47
CA LEU A 45 16.74 17.93 -1.32
C LEU A 45 18.25 17.82 -1.05
N LEU A 46 18.92 18.95 -0.85
CA LEU A 46 20.35 18.97 -0.49
C LEU A 46 20.60 18.43 0.92
N ALA A 47 19.71 18.72 1.87
CA ALA A 47 19.77 18.14 3.21
C ALA A 47 19.57 16.61 3.22
N VAL A 48 18.67 16.08 2.38
CA VAL A 48 18.46 14.63 2.23
C VAL A 48 19.70 13.96 1.63
N ALA A 49 20.34 14.58 0.64
CA ALA A 49 21.58 14.07 0.04
C ALA A 49 22.74 14.05 1.05
N MET A 50 22.95 15.14 1.80
CA MET A 50 23.99 15.20 2.85
C MET A 50 23.73 14.22 3.99
N HIS A 51 22.46 14.01 4.38
CA HIS A 51 22.10 12.99 5.38
C HIS A 51 22.37 11.57 4.89
N ALA A 52 22.06 11.25 3.64
CA ALA A 52 22.36 9.93 3.06
C ALA A 52 23.88 9.66 3.03
N GLU A 53 24.69 10.68 2.76
CA GLU A 53 26.15 10.59 2.77
C GLU A 53 26.71 10.36 4.18
N ILE A 54 26.26 11.14 5.17
CA ILE A 54 26.69 10.96 6.58
C ILE A 54 26.28 9.58 7.10
N ILE A 55 25.07 9.08 6.77
CA ILE A 55 24.62 7.73 7.14
C ILE A 55 25.50 6.65 6.48
N SER A 56 25.86 6.83 5.21
CA SER A 56 26.76 5.91 4.51
C SER A 56 28.15 5.87 5.16
N LEU A 57 28.69 7.02 5.54
CA LEU A 57 29.98 7.12 6.25
C LEU A 57 29.95 6.47 7.64
N VAL A 58 28.84 6.62 8.37
CA VAL A 58 28.62 5.95 9.66
C VAL A 58 28.49 4.43 9.49
N HIS A 59 27.78 3.95 8.47
CA HIS A 59 27.68 2.51 8.17
C HIS A 59 29.03 1.90 7.75
N ALA A 60 29.88 2.67 7.07
CA ALA A 60 31.24 2.23 6.73
C ALA A 60 32.22 2.34 7.91
N ALA A 61 31.93 3.18 8.92
CA ALA A 61 32.79 3.37 10.07
C ALA A 61 32.72 2.17 11.03
N LYS A 62 33.89 1.65 11.39
CA LYS A 62 33.98 0.48 12.28
C LYS A 62 33.54 0.78 13.72
N TYR A 63 33.64 2.05 14.14
CA TYR A 63 33.25 2.52 15.47
C TYR A 63 32.56 3.89 15.35
N TYR A 64 31.41 4.02 16.00
CA TYR A 64 30.64 5.26 16.07
C TYR A 64 29.92 5.42 17.42
N SER A 65 29.54 6.65 17.74
CA SER A 65 28.74 7.01 18.91
C SER A 65 27.71 8.07 18.56
N ILE A 66 26.51 7.98 19.14
CA ILE A 66 25.42 8.96 19.00
C ILE A 66 25.31 9.75 20.31
N ILE A 67 25.29 11.08 20.21
CA ILE A 67 25.16 12.01 21.34
C ILE A 67 23.81 12.75 21.22
N LEU A 68 23.05 12.79 22.32
CA LEU A 68 21.73 13.43 22.42
C LEU A 68 21.77 14.54 23.49
N ASP A 69 21.34 15.75 23.17
CA ASP A 69 21.32 16.91 24.10
C ASP A 69 19.96 17.66 24.07
N TRP A 70 19.53 18.27 25.19
CA TRP A 70 18.18 18.84 25.37
C TRP A 70 18.21 20.34 25.68
N THR A 71 17.41 21.16 24.98
CA THR A 71 17.33 22.62 25.22
C THR A 71 15.94 23.19 24.82
N PRO A 72 15.23 23.97 25.67
CA PRO A 72 13.94 24.58 25.33
C PRO A 72 14.07 25.83 24.44
N GLU A 73 13.19 26.02 23.46
CA GLU A 73 13.18 27.19 22.56
C GLU A 73 12.03 28.19 22.83
N VAL A 74 12.22 29.44 22.41
CA VAL A 74 11.28 30.59 22.50
C VAL A 74 9.91 30.32 21.83
N SER A 75 9.80 29.26 21.00
CA SER A 75 8.58 28.71 20.39
C SER A 75 7.75 27.80 21.32
N TYR A 76 8.18 27.63 22.58
CA TYR A 76 7.58 26.72 23.58
C TYR A 76 7.44 25.28 23.08
N THR A 77 8.32 24.86 22.16
CA THR A 77 8.47 23.46 21.75
C THR A 77 9.73 22.92 22.43
N GLU A 78 9.62 21.85 23.21
CA GLU A 78 10.80 21.12 23.66
C GLU A 78 11.40 20.35 22.48
N GLN A 79 12.73 20.21 22.40
CA GLN A 79 13.39 19.46 21.33
C GLN A 79 14.72 18.85 21.79
N MET A 80 15.10 17.75 21.14
CA MET A 80 16.34 17.01 21.38
C MET A 80 17.26 17.12 20.16
N THR A 81 18.50 17.55 20.38
CA THR A 81 19.58 17.67 19.39
C THR A 81 20.28 16.33 19.20
N VAL A 82 20.53 15.92 17.94
CA VAL A 82 21.24 14.67 17.62
C VAL A 82 22.56 14.93 16.89
N ILE A 83 23.67 14.43 17.44
CA ILE A 83 25.01 14.50 16.84
C ILE A 83 25.60 13.09 16.75
N VAL A 84 26.28 12.77 15.64
CA VAL A 84 26.98 11.49 15.45
C VAL A 84 28.47 11.73 15.26
N ARG A 85 29.26 11.01 16.06
CA ARG A 85 30.72 11.00 16.00
C ARG A 85 31.21 9.62 15.56
N PHE A 86 32.08 9.54 14.57
CA PHE A 86 32.62 8.27 14.08
C PHE A 86 34.08 8.37 13.64
N VAL A 87 34.78 7.23 13.59
CA VAL A 87 36.19 7.18 13.16
C VAL A 87 36.25 6.81 11.68
N ALA A 88 36.65 7.76 10.84
CA ALA A 88 36.92 7.51 9.43
C ALA A 88 38.32 6.90 9.29
N ILE A 89 38.39 5.68 8.73
CA ILE A 89 39.67 5.02 8.45
C ILE A 89 39.95 5.18 6.96
N MET A 90 40.96 5.98 6.65
CA MET A 90 41.52 6.07 5.30
C MET A 90 42.68 5.07 5.18
N GLU A 91 43.11 4.77 3.97
CA GLU A 91 44.04 3.65 3.68
C GLU A 91 45.31 3.60 4.57
N THR A 92 45.74 4.72 5.16
CA THR A 92 46.92 4.80 6.04
C THR A 92 46.73 5.54 7.36
N THR A 93 45.58 6.16 7.64
CA THR A 93 45.34 6.95 8.87
C THR A 93 43.89 6.85 9.35
N SER A 94 43.64 7.16 10.62
CA SER A 94 42.29 7.20 11.19
C SER A 94 42.02 8.54 11.87
N GLU A 95 40.92 9.19 11.53
CA GLU A 95 40.51 10.49 12.09
C GLU A 95 39.08 10.42 12.65
N ILE A 96 38.81 11.19 13.72
CA ILE A 96 37.48 11.26 14.34
C ILE A 96 36.72 12.42 13.71
N GLN A 97 35.52 12.15 13.19
CA GLN A 97 34.64 13.14 12.58
C GLN A 97 33.31 13.25 13.33
N GLU A 98 32.75 14.47 13.39
CA GLU A 98 31.49 14.78 14.07
C GLU A 98 30.51 15.53 13.16
N HIS A 99 29.27 15.06 13.14
CA HIS A 99 28.22 15.62 12.29
C HIS A 99 26.90 15.77 13.04
N PHE A 100 26.29 16.94 12.91
CA PHE A 100 24.95 17.24 13.43
C PHE A 100 23.88 16.74 12.45
N LEU A 101 22.87 16.02 12.95
CA LEU A 101 21.85 15.36 12.14
C LEU A 101 20.46 16.01 12.22
N GLY A 102 20.27 16.99 13.10
CA GLY A 102 19.01 17.72 13.23
C GLY A 102 18.41 17.69 14.64
N PHE A 103 17.26 18.34 14.74
CA PHE A 103 16.45 18.41 15.96
C PHE A 103 15.28 17.43 15.87
N ILE A 104 15.00 16.76 16.97
CA ILE A 104 13.80 15.96 17.17
C ILE A 104 12.88 16.77 18.09
N PRO A 105 11.77 17.33 17.60
CA PRO A 105 10.80 17.98 18.46
C PRO A 105 10.23 16.97 19.46
N LEU A 106 10.28 17.33 20.75
CA LEU A 106 9.70 16.59 21.86
C LEU A 106 8.33 17.20 22.15
N THR A 107 7.25 16.53 21.77
CA THR A 107 5.89 17.06 21.90
C THR A 107 5.22 16.62 23.21
N GLU A 108 5.86 16.93 24.36
CA GLU A 108 5.44 16.61 25.75
C GLU A 108 5.66 15.13 26.13
N THR A 109 6.65 14.71 26.93
CA THR A 109 7.10 15.16 28.28
C THR A 109 5.99 15.24 29.32
N ALA A 110 6.29 14.63 30.47
CA ALA A 110 5.34 14.27 31.48
C ALA A 110 4.82 15.49 32.25
N GLU A 111 3.57 15.91 32.01
CA GLU A 111 2.88 16.79 32.96
C GLU A 111 1.54 16.22 33.47
N ALA A 112 1.50 16.23 34.80
CA ALA A 112 0.51 15.80 35.79
C ALA A 112 -0.94 15.49 35.36
N LEU A 113 -1.45 14.39 35.95
CA LEU A 113 -2.87 14.06 36.10
C LEU A 113 -3.76 15.31 36.26
N PRO A 114 -4.85 15.47 35.48
CA PRO A 114 -5.76 16.59 35.63
C PRO A 114 -6.37 16.57 37.04
N THR A 115 -6.10 17.63 37.79
CA THR A 115 -6.43 17.72 39.22
C THR A 115 -7.92 17.99 39.48
N ARG A 116 -8.76 18.17 38.44
CA ARG A 116 -10.20 18.47 38.58
C ARG A 116 -11.08 17.90 37.45
N LEU A 117 -12.08 17.13 37.87
CA LEU A 117 -13.15 16.55 37.06
C LEU A 117 -14.44 17.37 37.23
N LYS A 118 -15.21 17.61 36.14
CA LYS A 118 -16.52 18.27 36.21
C LYS A 118 -17.64 17.27 35.95
N ARG A 119 -18.72 17.36 36.73
CA ARG A 119 -19.89 16.50 36.58
C ARG A 119 -20.69 16.93 35.34
N LYS A 120 -20.83 16.05 34.35
CA LYS A 120 -21.63 16.28 33.14
C LYS A 120 -23.07 15.86 33.39
N LYS A 121 -24.04 16.60 32.82
CA LYS A 121 -25.45 16.19 32.83
C LYS A 121 -25.63 15.14 31.73
N LYS A 122 -25.76 13.87 32.12
CA LYS A 122 -25.92 12.76 31.19
C LYS A 122 -27.19 12.93 30.36
N GLN A 123 -27.06 12.71 29.06
CA GLN A 123 -28.19 12.63 28.14
C GLN A 123 -28.58 11.17 27.88
N PHE A 124 -27.63 10.24 28.06
CA PHE A 124 -27.81 8.80 27.96
C PHE A 124 -27.02 8.06 29.06
N ASP A 125 -27.51 6.90 29.48
CA ASP A 125 -27.04 6.23 30.70
C ASP A 125 -25.60 5.67 30.62
N TYR A 126 -25.06 5.51 29.42
CA TYR A 126 -23.70 5.02 29.17
C TYR A 126 -22.61 6.12 29.23
N GLU A 127 -23.00 7.38 29.35
CA GLU A 127 -22.03 8.48 29.48
C GLU A 127 -21.37 8.47 30.88
N ALA A 128 -20.08 8.79 30.94
CA ALA A 128 -19.37 8.91 32.20
C ALA A 128 -19.94 10.07 33.05
N ASP A 129 -20.01 9.88 34.38
CA ASP A 129 -20.52 10.91 35.31
C ASP A 129 -19.68 12.18 35.33
N TYR A 130 -18.43 12.08 34.88
CA TYR A 130 -17.44 13.14 34.94
C TYR A 130 -16.64 13.21 33.64
N GLU A 131 -16.37 14.44 33.19
CA GLU A 131 -15.46 14.72 32.08
C GLU A 131 -14.29 15.57 32.58
N PRO A 132 -13.08 15.40 32.00
CA PRO A 132 -11.97 16.30 32.25
C PRO A 132 -12.35 17.71 31.76
N LEU A 133 -12.01 18.73 32.55
CA LEU A 133 -12.18 20.12 32.16
C LEU A 133 -11.11 20.47 31.11
N VAL A 134 -11.45 20.26 29.84
CA VAL A 134 -10.59 20.59 28.69
C VAL A 134 -10.99 21.99 28.19
N SER A 135 -10.01 22.87 27.99
CA SER A 135 -10.25 24.25 27.59
C SER A 135 -10.91 24.31 26.19
N PRO A 136 -11.76 25.32 25.89
CA PRO A 136 -12.32 25.51 24.55
C PRO A 136 -11.25 25.59 23.44
N GLN A 137 -10.03 26.02 23.78
CA GLN A 137 -8.88 26.02 22.88
C GLN A 137 -8.40 24.60 22.53
N GLU A 138 -8.39 23.66 23.47
CA GLU A 138 -7.99 22.27 23.22
C GLU A 138 -9.04 21.51 22.41
N HIS A 139 -10.34 21.74 22.66
CA HIS A 139 -11.41 21.13 21.87
C HIS A 139 -11.43 21.65 20.42
N PHE A 140 -11.05 22.90 20.19
CA PHE A 140 -10.85 23.45 18.84
C PHE A 140 -9.61 22.84 18.16
N LYS A 141 -8.50 22.66 18.89
CA LYS A 141 -7.25 22.06 18.36
C LYS A 141 -7.45 20.62 17.87
N VAL A 142 -8.18 19.78 18.60
CA VAL A 142 -8.41 18.37 18.23
C VAL A 142 -9.23 18.25 16.95
N ASN A 143 -10.32 19.01 16.83
CA ASN A 143 -11.16 18.98 15.62
C ASN A 143 -10.48 19.63 14.41
N PHE A 144 -9.65 20.65 14.64
CA PHE A 144 -8.82 21.26 13.59
C PHE A 144 -7.74 20.27 13.08
N HIS A 145 -7.14 19.46 13.97
CA HIS A 145 -6.16 18.44 13.60
C HIS A 145 -6.71 17.37 12.67
N PHE A 146 -7.86 16.77 12.99
CA PHE A 146 -8.44 15.73 12.12
C PHE A 146 -8.82 16.28 10.73
N ALA A 147 -9.40 17.48 10.68
CA ALA A 147 -9.75 18.12 9.41
C ALA A 147 -8.52 18.41 8.53
N VAL A 148 -7.39 18.81 9.12
CA VAL A 148 -6.13 19.06 8.41
C VAL A 148 -5.49 17.75 7.92
N PHE A 149 -5.49 16.69 8.73
CA PHE A 149 -4.96 15.39 8.34
C PHE A 149 -5.75 14.75 7.19
N ASP A 150 -7.08 14.74 7.28
CA ASP A 150 -7.94 14.17 6.23
C ASP A 150 -7.78 14.92 4.90
N THR A 151 -7.64 16.26 4.96
CA THR A 151 -7.40 17.09 3.77
C THR A 151 -6.00 16.84 3.17
N THR A 152 -4.99 16.63 4.02
CA THR A 152 -3.61 16.40 3.56
C THR A 152 -3.45 15.03 2.92
N ILE A 153 -4.06 13.99 3.49
CA ILE A 153 -4.05 12.63 2.92
C ILE A 153 -4.78 12.62 1.57
N SER A 154 -5.96 13.26 1.51
CA SER A 154 -6.71 13.36 0.24
C SER A 154 -5.91 14.09 -0.84
N SER A 155 -5.19 15.16 -0.50
CA SER A 155 -4.35 15.89 -1.45
C SER A 155 -3.10 15.12 -1.89
N LEU A 156 -2.53 14.28 -1.02
CA LEU A 156 -1.42 13.38 -1.39
C LEU A 156 -1.87 12.28 -2.34
N ASP A 157 -3.01 11.64 -2.07
CA ASP A 157 -3.58 10.62 -2.95
C ASP A 157 -3.94 11.22 -4.33
N GLU A 158 -4.53 12.42 -4.38
CA GLU A 158 -4.77 13.14 -5.63
C GLU A 158 -3.45 13.42 -6.39
N ARG A 159 -2.38 13.80 -5.69
CA ARG A 159 -1.07 14.04 -6.32
C ARG A 159 -0.42 12.76 -6.83
N PHE A 160 -0.57 11.64 -6.14
CA PHE A 160 -0.07 10.34 -6.62
C PHE A 160 -0.85 9.84 -7.83
N GLN A 161 -2.17 10.01 -7.85
CA GLN A 161 -2.99 9.75 -9.03
C GLN A 161 -2.58 10.63 -10.21
N GLN A 162 -2.37 11.93 -9.99
CA GLN A 162 -1.87 12.84 -11.02
C GLN A 162 -0.49 12.42 -11.52
N LEU A 163 0.41 11.96 -10.63
CA LEU A 163 1.74 11.46 -11.01
C LEU A 163 1.66 10.17 -11.85
N GLU A 164 0.74 9.25 -11.52
CA GLU A 164 0.47 8.04 -12.31
C GLU A 164 -0.12 8.39 -13.69
N GLU A 165 -1.07 9.32 -13.75
CA GLU A 165 -1.67 9.80 -15.01
C GLU A 165 -0.62 10.51 -15.89
N VAL A 166 0.22 11.35 -15.30
CA VAL A 166 1.37 11.98 -15.98
C VAL A 166 2.31 10.89 -16.49
N THR A 167 2.74 9.95 -15.66
CA THR A 167 3.66 8.87 -16.08
C THR A 167 3.08 8.03 -17.22
N PHE A 168 1.78 7.74 -17.18
CA PHE A 168 1.06 7.05 -18.25
C PHE A 168 1.02 7.87 -19.55
N MET A 169 0.79 9.17 -19.46
CA MET A 169 0.74 10.09 -20.59
C MET A 169 2.11 10.29 -21.26
N PHE A 170 3.19 10.26 -20.50
CA PHE A 170 4.57 10.37 -21.01
C PHE A 170 5.13 9.03 -21.53
N ARG A 171 4.42 7.91 -21.34
CA ARG A 171 4.87 6.54 -21.69
C ARG A 171 5.32 6.36 -23.15
N PHE A 172 4.81 7.17 -24.07
CA PHE A 172 5.22 7.10 -25.49
C PHE A 172 6.65 7.61 -25.73
N LEU A 173 7.15 8.55 -24.93
CA LEU A 173 8.52 9.08 -25.02
C LEU A 173 9.55 8.02 -24.59
N TYR A 174 9.16 7.14 -23.67
CA TYR A 174 9.99 6.02 -23.21
C TYR A 174 9.97 4.79 -24.14
N CYS A 175 9.23 4.82 -25.26
CA CYS A 175 9.01 3.70 -26.18
C CYS A 175 9.17 4.10 -27.66
N ILE A 176 10.31 4.69 -28.03
CA ILE A 176 10.60 5.18 -29.38
C ILE A 176 10.49 4.11 -30.49
N SER A 177 10.77 2.84 -30.17
CA SER A 177 10.55 1.72 -31.12
C SER A 177 9.07 1.56 -31.52
N LYS A 178 8.13 1.85 -30.60
CA LYS A 178 6.68 1.86 -30.87
C LYS A 178 6.24 3.13 -31.61
N VAL A 179 6.89 4.27 -31.34
CA VAL A 179 6.70 5.53 -32.10
C VAL A 179 7.05 5.33 -33.58
N ASN A 180 8.09 4.54 -33.88
CA ASN A 180 8.46 4.17 -35.26
C ASN A 180 7.41 3.34 -36.01
N ALA A 181 6.58 2.58 -35.29
CA ALA A 181 5.49 1.79 -35.86
C ALA A 181 4.14 2.53 -35.84
N ALA A 182 4.04 3.64 -35.10
CA ALA A 182 2.79 4.38 -34.91
C ALA A 182 2.47 5.29 -36.11
N THR A 183 1.21 5.35 -36.50
CA THR A 183 0.77 6.27 -37.56
C THR A 183 0.83 7.71 -37.08
N LYS A 184 1.11 8.67 -37.99
CA LYS A 184 1.16 10.10 -37.65
C LYS A 184 -0.12 10.61 -36.98
N LYS A 185 -1.27 10.06 -37.38
CA LYS A 185 -2.57 10.36 -36.78
C LYS A 185 -2.64 9.94 -35.30
N PHE A 186 -2.06 8.78 -34.96
CA PHE A 186 -2.01 8.27 -33.60
C PHE A 186 -1.10 9.12 -32.72
N LEU A 187 0.14 9.38 -33.15
CA LEU A 187 1.10 10.22 -32.39
C LEU A 187 0.58 11.64 -32.15
N MET A 188 -0.09 12.24 -33.14
CA MET A 188 -0.69 13.57 -33.01
C MET A 188 -1.78 13.61 -31.94
N ALA A 189 -2.56 12.53 -31.77
CA ALA A 189 -3.59 12.46 -30.74
C ALA A 189 -2.97 12.47 -29.33
N TYR A 190 -1.89 11.71 -29.11
CA TYR A 190 -1.18 11.69 -27.83
C TYR A 190 -0.52 13.03 -27.50
N CYS A 191 0.17 13.65 -28.46
CA CYS A 191 0.82 14.94 -28.24
C CYS A 191 -0.20 16.07 -27.98
N LYS A 192 -1.38 16.01 -28.59
CA LYS A 192 -2.48 16.94 -28.31
C LYS A 192 -3.11 16.72 -26.93
N ASN A 193 -3.25 15.48 -26.50
CA ASN A 193 -3.74 15.17 -25.15
C ASN A 193 -2.73 15.64 -24.09
N LEU A 194 -1.43 15.47 -24.33
CA LEU A 194 -0.39 15.98 -23.45
C LEU A 194 -0.40 17.51 -23.39
N GLN A 195 -0.57 18.17 -24.54
CA GLN A 195 -0.76 19.64 -24.56
C GLN A 195 -1.97 20.03 -23.73
N HIS A 196 -3.12 19.39 -23.92
CA HIS A 196 -4.33 19.72 -23.18
C HIS A 196 -4.16 19.58 -21.67
N PHE A 197 -3.42 18.56 -21.23
CA PHE A 197 -3.11 18.32 -19.83
C PHE A 197 -2.12 19.35 -19.25
N LEU A 198 -1.14 19.78 -20.05
CA LEU A 198 -0.15 20.81 -19.71
C LEU A 198 -0.58 22.20 -20.21
N SER A 199 -1.88 22.46 -20.24
CA SER A 199 -2.42 23.79 -20.56
C SER A 199 -3.27 24.25 -19.39
N ASN A 200 -3.12 25.52 -18.99
CA ASN A 200 -3.99 26.14 -18.00
C ASN A 200 -4.66 27.37 -18.63
N ASN A 201 -5.99 27.31 -18.77
CA ASN A 201 -6.79 28.30 -19.49
C ASN A 201 -6.36 28.49 -20.97
N GLU A 202 -5.84 29.66 -21.34
CA GLU A 202 -5.39 30.00 -22.70
C GLU A 202 -3.88 29.81 -22.93
N GLU A 203 -3.10 29.60 -21.86
CA GLU A 203 -1.66 29.34 -21.94
C GLU A 203 -1.38 27.84 -22.04
N LYS A 204 -0.43 27.50 -22.91
CA LYS A 204 -0.03 26.13 -23.21
C LYS A 204 1.46 26.01 -22.96
N ASP A 205 1.85 25.09 -22.09
CA ASP A 205 3.27 24.85 -21.79
C ASP A 205 3.98 24.15 -22.97
N ILE A 206 3.23 23.45 -23.82
CA ILE A 206 3.74 22.78 -25.02
C ILE A 206 2.80 22.95 -26.23
N GLU A 207 3.33 22.83 -27.45
CA GLU A 207 2.52 22.74 -28.68
C GLU A 207 2.53 21.30 -29.23
N GLY A 208 1.44 20.57 -29.03
CA GLY A 208 1.31 19.17 -29.40
C GLY A 208 1.56 18.86 -30.89
N HIS A 209 1.32 19.82 -31.79
CA HIS A 209 1.67 19.65 -33.21
C HIS A 209 3.19 19.75 -33.46
N LYS A 210 3.88 20.67 -32.78
CA LYS A 210 5.35 20.81 -32.86
C LYS A 210 6.03 19.58 -32.23
N LEU A 211 5.60 19.23 -31.02
CA LEU A 211 6.07 18.04 -30.31
C LEU A 211 5.90 16.76 -31.14
N CYS A 212 4.75 16.57 -31.80
CA CYS A 212 4.53 15.41 -32.67
C CYS A 212 5.50 15.35 -33.86
N ASN A 213 5.89 16.49 -34.42
CA ASN A 213 6.83 16.52 -35.54
C ASN A 213 8.28 16.29 -35.07
N GLU A 214 8.65 16.81 -33.90
CA GLU A 214 9.96 16.59 -33.27
C GLU A 214 10.15 15.12 -32.89
N VAL A 215 9.16 14.53 -32.23
CA VAL A 215 9.14 13.10 -31.86
C VAL A 215 9.25 12.21 -33.10
N GLN A 216 8.59 12.57 -34.22
CA GLN A 216 8.73 11.85 -35.48
C GLN A 216 10.09 12.04 -36.16
N ALA A 217 10.68 13.22 -36.05
CA ALA A 217 12.00 13.50 -36.61
C ALA A 217 13.08 12.70 -35.87
N ILE A 218 12.98 12.61 -34.54
CA ILE A 218 13.84 11.78 -33.69
C ILE A 218 13.63 10.30 -34.03
N ALA A 219 12.39 9.81 -34.04
CA ALA A 219 12.09 8.40 -34.30
C ALA A 219 12.66 7.90 -35.65
N ARG A 220 12.59 8.72 -36.72
CA ARG A 220 13.13 8.37 -38.05
C ARG A 220 14.66 8.29 -38.11
N ARG A 221 15.36 8.95 -37.19
CA ARG A 221 16.82 9.08 -37.20
C ARG A 221 17.50 8.15 -36.19
N VAL A 222 16.74 7.63 -35.24
CA VAL A 222 17.20 6.69 -34.24
C VAL A 222 16.95 5.24 -34.71
N PRO A 223 17.88 4.29 -34.48
CA PRO A 223 17.72 2.89 -34.87
C PRO A 223 16.42 2.27 -34.33
N LYS A 224 15.79 1.37 -35.10
CA LYS A 224 14.48 0.76 -34.76
C LYS A 224 14.47 0.01 -33.41
N ASN A 225 15.63 -0.43 -32.94
CA ASN A 225 15.81 -1.15 -31.67
C ASN A 225 16.58 -0.32 -30.63
N ALA A 226 16.63 1.00 -30.79
CA ALA A 226 17.29 1.86 -29.82
C ALA A 226 16.57 1.83 -28.48
N ASN A 227 17.32 1.55 -27.41
CA ASN A 227 16.87 1.75 -26.05
C ASN A 227 16.88 3.27 -25.71
N PRO A 228 16.29 3.69 -24.59
CA PRO A 228 16.26 5.11 -24.21
C PRO A 228 17.64 5.78 -24.15
N GLU A 229 18.67 5.04 -23.76
CA GLU A 229 20.06 5.51 -23.72
C GLU A 229 20.61 5.83 -25.12
N ASN A 230 20.36 4.98 -26.12
CA ASN A 230 20.77 5.20 -27.51
C ASN A 230 20.08 6.43 -28.12
N VAL A 231 18.86 6.74 -27.70
CA VAL A 231 18.11 7.94 -28.12
C VAL A 231 18.76 9.18 -27.51
N LEU A 232 18.98 9.18 -26.20
CA LEU A 232 19.60 10.29 -25.47
C LEU A 232 20.99 10.60 -26.03
N ASN A 233 21.81 9.56 -26.21
CA ASN A 233 23.13 9.69 -26.84
C ASN A 233 23.04 10.23 -28.27
N PHE A 234 22.04 9.83 -29.05
CA PHE A 234 21.85 10.35 -30.41
C PHE A 234 21.50 11.85 -30.42
N ILE A 235 20.61 12.29 -29.52
CA ILE A 235 20.22 13.70 -29.37
C ILE A 235 21.43 14.55 -28.96
N ILE A 236 22.20 14.08 -27.97
CA ILE A 236 23.40 14.75 -27.46
C ILE A 236 24.51 14.80 -28.52
N THR A 237 24.76 13.70 -29.23
CA THR A 237 25.87 13.58 -30.20
C THR A 237 25.63 14.38 -31.48
N ASN A 238 24.37 14.58 -31.89
CA ASN A 238 24.02 15.30 -33.12
C ASN A 238 23.65 16.77 -32.85
N ASP A 239 23.95 17.27 -31.65
CA ASP A 239 23.68 18.66 -31.22
C ASP A 239 22.22 19.09 -31.49
N LEU A 240 21.28 18.15 -31.33
CA LEU A 240 19.84 18.39 -31.49
C LEU A 240 19.24 19.06 -30.24
N ILE A 241 20.07 19.82 -29.51
CA ILE A 241 19.80 20.44 -28.21
C ILE A 241 18.78 21.59 -28.35
N ASP A 242 18.59 22.10 -29.56
CA ASP A 242 17.55 23.09 -29.89
C ASP A 242 16.12 22.51 -29.86
N CYS A 243 15.93 21.21 -29.56
CA CYS A 243 14.62 20.59 -29.40
C CYS A 243 14.11 20.49 -27.94
N ASP A 244 14.76 21.08 -26.92
CA ASP A 244 14.09 21.48 -25.66
C ASP A 244 14.98 22.37 -24.73
N PRO A 245 14.48 23.42 -24.05
CA PRO A 245 15.28 24.32 -23.21
C PRO A 245 15.69 23.84 -21.80
N ASN A 246 15.44 22.59 -21.37
CA ASN A 246 15.59 22.22 -19.96
C ASN A 246 16.27 20.86 -19.69
N PHE A 247 17.42 20.59 -20.33
CA PHE A 247 18.31 19.52 -19.86
C PHE A 247 19.61 20.09 -19.28
N PHE A 248 19.70 19.98 -17.96
CA PHE A 248 20.78 20.39 -17.08
C PHE A 248 22.18 19.98 -17.58
N ARG A 249 23.08 20.97 -17.66
CA ARG A 249 24.54 20.77 -17.51
C ARG A 249 24.81 20.29 -16.08
N GLY A 250 25.03 18.99 -15.89
CA GLY A 250 25.38 18.46 -14.57
C GLY A 250 25.81 17.00 -14.51
N PHE A 251 26.10 16.35 -15.64
CA PHE A 251 26.40 14.92 -15.70
C PHE A 251 27.66 14.60 -16.50
N THR A 252 28.73 15.40 -16.36
CA THR A 252 30.02 15.08 -16.98
C THR A 252 31.00 14.31 -16.09
N ASP A 253 30.69 14.03 -14.82
CA ASP A 253 31.67 13.41 -13.90
C ASP A 253 31.31 12.00 -13.39
N PHE A 254 30.34 11.29 -13.99
CA PHE A 254 29.99 9.91 -13.60
C PHE A 254 30.32 8.84 -14.66
N ALA A 255 31.14 9.18 -15.66
CA ALA A 255 31.62 8.25 -16.66
C ALA A 255 32.81 7.41 -16.16
N ASP A 256 32.67 6.76 -14.99
CA ASP A 256 33.52 5.63 -14.60
C ASP A 256 32.89 4.86 -13.44
N SER A 257 31.79 4.16 -13.71
CA SER A 257 31.47 2.98 -12.91
C SER A 257 30.86 1.89 -13.78
N THR A 258 31.52 0.75 -13.80
CA THR A 258 31.21 -0.49 -14.51
C THR A 258 29.96 -1.21 -13.97
N TYR A 259 29.01 -0.49 -13.35
CA TYR A 259 27.94 -1.06 -12.56
C TYR A 259 26.56 -1.10 -13.25
N VAL A 260 26.42 -0.56 -14.46
CA VAL A 260 25.12 -0.51 -15.18
C VAL A 260 25.20 -1.31 -16.48
N LYS A 261 25.45 -2.62 -16.37
CA LYS A 261 25.52 -3.51 -17.56
C LYS A 261 24.73 -4.82 -17.46
N SER A 262 23.79 -4.97 -16.52
CA SER A 262 23.12 -6.28 -16.35
C SER A 262 21.59 -6.35 -16.38
N GLU A 263 20.80 -5.27 -16.50
CA GLU A 263 19.32 -5.40 -16.40
C GLU A 263 18.52 -4.73 -17.52
N LEU A 264 18.95 -4.90 -18.77
CA LEU A 264 18.06 -4.81 -19.93
C LEU A 264 18.21 -6.08 -20.76
N ARG A 265 17.71 -7.19 -20.21
CA ARG A 265 17.38 -8.38 -21.00
C ARG A 265 15.86 -8.48 -21.07
N ASP A 266 15.41 -9.06 -22.17
CA ASP A 266 14.03 -9.47 -22.43
C ASP A 266 13.28 -9.80 -21.14
N ILE A 267 12.04 -9.33 -21.00
CA ILE A 267 11.22 -9.64 -19.83
C ILE A 267 10.85 -11.14 -19.88
N ASP A 268 11.79 -12.00 -19.49
CA ASP A 268 11.48 -13.20 -18.73
C ASP A 268 10.85 -12.69 -17.43
N MET A 269 9.52 -12.68 -17.36
CA MET A 269 8.86 -12.42 -16.08
C MET A 269 9.03 -13.65 -15.19
N LYS A 270 10.21 -13.74 -14.57
CA LYS A 270 10.42 -14.58 -13.40
C LYS A 270 9.54 -14.03 -12.29
N THR A 271 8.57 -14.82 -11.88
CA THR A 271 7.69 -14.51 -10.76
C THR A 271 7.82 -15.56 -9.67
N LYS A 272 7.26 -15.28 -8.49
CA LYS A 272 7.40 -16.13 -7.31
C LYS A 272 6.05 -16.67 -6.89
N GLN A 273 6.06 -17.92 -6.44
CA GLN A 273 4.89 -18.58 -5.86
C GLN A 273 5.29 -19.51 -4.73
N PHE A 274 4.38 -19.71 -3.78
CA PHE A 274 4.50 -20.79 -2.82
C PHE A 274 3.79 -22.01 -3.35
N ILE A 275 4.52 -23.12 -3.45
CA ILE A 275 3.95 -24.45 -3.66
C ILE A 275 3.89 -25.19 -2.33
N PHE A 276 2.99 -26.16 -2.21
CA PHE A 276 3.06 -27.14 -1.13
C PHE A 276 3.73 -28.40 -1.66
N VAL A 277 4.79 -28.88 -0.99
CA VAL A 277 5.67 -29.93 -1.54
C VAL A 277 5.27 -31.34 -1.12
N ARG A 278 4.37 -31.46 -0.14
CA ARG A 278 3.81 -32.74 0.34
C ARG A 278 2.42 -32.53 0.94
N HIS A 279 1.64 -33.60 1.04
CA HIS A 279 0.39 -33.57 1.80
C HIS A 279 0.68 -33.35 3.29
N PHE A 280 -0.11 -32.50 3.94
CA PHE A 280 0.05 -32.16 5.35
C PHE A 280 -0.29 -33.36 6.26
N VAL A 281 0.60 -33.67 7.20
CA VAL A 281 0.38 -34.66 8.27
C VAL A 281 0.38 -33.94 9.62
N GLY A 282 -0.73 -34.00 10.35
CA GLY A 282 -0.89 -33.18 11.56
C GLY A 282 -0.89 -31.68 11.23
N GLU A 283 -0.39 -30.80 12.08
CA GLU A 283 -0.34 -29.37 11.76
C GLU A 283 0.63 -29.06 10.60
N PRO A 284 0.32 -28.10 9.70
CA PRO A 284 1.22 -27.73 8.61
C PRO A 284 2.48 -27.08 9.16
N LYS A 285 3.62 -27.38 8.54
CA LYS A 285 4.94 -26.86 8.91
C LYS A 285 5.48 -25.98 7.79
N LEU A 286 6.44 -25.12 8.11
CA LEU A 286 7.12 -24.30 7.10
C LEU A 286 7.75 -25.16 5.99
N GLU A 287 8.29 -26.33 6.36
CA GLU A 287 8.89 -27.32 5.45
C GLU A 287 7.90 -27.97 4.47
N ASP A 288 6.59 -27.82 4.70
CA ASP A 288 5.58 -28.30 3.77
C ASP A 288 5.37 -27.34 2.59
N PHE A 289 6.00 -26.16 2.63
CA PHE A 289 5.92 -25.13 1.61
C PHE A 289 7.31 -24.78 1.05
N GLU A 290 7.34 -24.43 -0.23
CA GLU A 290 8.55 -23.97 -0.91
C GLU A 290 8.22 -22.75 -1.76
N LEU A 291 9.07 -21.72 -1.67
CA LEU A 291 9.02 -20.57 -2.56
C LEU A 291 9.79 -20.92 -3.83
N VAL A 292 9.10 -20.98 -4.96
CA VAL A 292 9.69 -21.29 -6.26
C VAL A 292 9.54 -20.11 -7.21
N GLU A 293 10.49 -20.00 -8.14
CA GLU A 293 10.41 -19.07 -9.26
C GLU A 293 9.78 -19.77 -10.47
N GLU A 294 8.88 -19.08 -11.17
CA GLU A 294 8.29 -19.53 -12.43
C GLU A 294 8.45 -18.45 -13.50
N GLU A 295 8.65 -18.86 -14.75
CA GLU A 295 8.64 -17.95 -15.90
C GLU A 295 7.25 -17.93 -16.52
N LEU A 296 6.65 -16.74 -16.64
CA LEU A 296 5.34 -16.59 -17.27
C LEU A 296 5.45 -16.42 -18.79
N PRO A 297 4.60 -17.09 -19.58
CA PRO A 297 4.58 -16.90 -21.04
C PRO A 297 4.03 -15.52 -21.42
N PRO A 298 4.27 -15.05 -22.66
CA PRO A 298 3.63 -13.84 -23.17
C PRO A 298 2.09 -13.96 -23.19
N LEU A 299 1.40 -12.86 -22.92
CA LEU A 299 -0.06 -12.81 -22.91
C LEU A 299 -0.66 -13.15 -24.28
N LYS A 300 -1.71 -13.97 -24.30
CA LYS A 300 -2.51 -14.28 -25.49
C LYS A 300 -3.71 -13.35 -25.60
N ASP A 301 -4.42 -13.43 -26.73
CA ASP A 301 -5.66 -12.68 -26.94
C ASP A 301 -6.66 -12.99 -25.82
N LYS A 302 -7.38 -11.95 -25.35
CA LYS A 302 -8.34 -12.00 -24.23
C LYS A 302 -7.75 -12.41 -22.87
N GLU A 303 -6.42 -12.49 -22.73
CA GLU A 303 -5.79 -12.71 -21.43
C GLU A 303 -5.46 -11.39 -20.72
N ILE A 304 -5.42 -11.48 -19.40
CA ILE A 304 -4.98 -10.42 -18.49
C ILE A 304 -3.84 -10.94 -17.62
N LEU A 305 -2.95 -10.04 -17.22
CA LEU A 305 -1.90 -10.27 -16.23
C LEU A 305 -2.27 -9.51 -14.96
N CYS A 306 -2.41 -10.25 -13.87
CA CYS A 306 -2.75 -9.72 -12.57
C CYS A 306 -1.55 -9.81 -11.63
N GLU A 307 -1.30 -8.75 -10.86
CA GLU A 307 -0.33 -8.69 -9.76
C GLU A 307 -1.08 -8.76 -8.42
N ALA A 308 -0.65 -9.63 -7.51
CA ALA A 308 -1.22 -9.79 -6.18
C ALA A 308 -0.90 -8.59 -5.28
N LEU A 309 -1.93 -7.94 -4.74
CA LEU A 309 -1.77 -6.89 -3.72
C LEU A 309 -1.93 -7.45 -2.30
N TYR A 310 -2.90 -8.37 -2.13
CA TYR A 310 -3.20 -9.01 -0.86
C TYR A 310 -3.53 -10.47 -1.08
N LEU A 311 -3.17 -11.32 -0.12
CA LEU A 311 -3.53 -12.73 -0.10
C LEU A 311 -4.35 -13.05 1.16
N SER A 312 -5.37 -13.89 1.01
CA SER A 312 -6.12 -14.41 2.14
C SER A 312 -5.48 -15.69 2.68
N VAL A 313 -5.60 -15.91 3.98
CA VAL A 313 -5.21 -17.16 4.66
C VAL A 313 -6.43 -17.69 5.39
N ASP A 314 -7.04 -18.73 4.85
CA ASP A 314 -8.35 -19.21 5.26
C ASP A 314 -8.30 -20.67 5.76
N PRO A 315 -9.05 -21.02 6.81
CA PRO A 315 -9.04 -22.39 7.35
C PRO A 315 -9.39 -23.49 6.34
N TYR A 316 -10.26 -23.20 5.36
CA TYR A 316 -10.66 -24.18 4.33
C TYR A 316 -9.46 -24.64 3.50
N MET A 317 -8.42 -23.81 3.38
CA MET A 317 -7.23 -24.17 2.60
C MET A 317 -6.65 -25.50 3.05
N ARG A 318 -6.82 -25.83 4.34
CA ARG A 318 -6.32 -27.08 4.89
C ARG A 318 -7.02 -28.34 4.34
N PRO A 319 -8.33 -28.56 4.52
CA PRO A 319 -8.99 -29.74 3.97
C PRO A 319 -8.95 -29.79 2.44
N TYR A 320 -9.09 -28.65 1.74
CA TYR A 320 -9.13 -28.63 0.28
C TYR A 320 -7.77 -28.86 -0.40
N SER A 321 -6.65 -28.67 0.31
CA SER A 321 -5.33 -29.06 -0.21
C SER A 321 -5.07 -30.57 -0.17
N ARG A 322 -5.90 -31.37 0.53
CA ARG A 322 -5.72 -32.84 0.59
C ARG A 322 -5.92 -33.53 -0.76
N ASP A 323 -6.82 -32.98 -1.58
CA ASP A 323 -7.16 -33.52 -2.90
C ASP A 323 -6.28 -32.92 -4.01
N ARG A 324 -5.33 -32.06 -3.67
CA ARG A 324 -4.43 -31.41 -4.65
C ARG A 324 -3.09 -32.10 -4.71
N GLN A 325 -2.53 -32.15 -5.90
CA GLN A 325 -1.22 -32.73 -6.13
C GLN A 325 -0.12 -31.85 -5.52
N PRO A 326 0.78 -32.40 -4.68
CA PRO A 326 1.97 -31.70 -4.23
C PRO A 326 2.84 -31.23 -5.41
N GLY A 327 3.54 -30.12 -5.20
CA GLY A 327 4.28 -29.41 -6.26
C GLY A 327 3.45 -28.36 -7.00
N THR A 328 2.17 -28.21 -6.65
CA THR A 328 1.30 -27.16 -7.20
C THR A 328 1.20 -25.96 -6.26
N THR A 329 0.83 -24.80 -6.80
CA THR A 329 0.66 -23.56 -6.04
C THR A 329 -0.29 -23.76 -4.87
N MET A 330 0.11 -23.24 -3.71
CA MET A 330 -0.76 -23.21 -2.54
C MET A 330 -2.02 -22.41 -2.85
N ILE A 331 -3.16 -22.91 -2.39
CA ILE A 331 -4.48 -22.43 -2.75
C ILE A 331 -4.81 -21.17 -1.96
N GLY A 332 -5.55 -20.23 -2.54
CA GLY A 332 -5.95 -19.02 -1.86
C GLY A 332 -6.59 -17.99 -2.78
N SER A 333 -7.33 -17.07 -2.16
CA SER A 333 -7.89 -15.90 -2.84
C SER A 333 -6.95 -14.70 -2.69
N GLN A 334 -7.02 -13.81 -3.66
CA GLN A 334 -6.23 -12.59 -3.71
C GLN A 334 -7.10 -11.40 -4.11
N VAL A 335 -6.73 -10.23 -3.62
CA VAL A 335 -7.03 -8.98 -4.32
C VAL A 335 -5.83 -8.69 -5.21
N ALA A 336 -6.09 -8.53 -6.50
CA ALA A 336 -5.05 -8.36 -7.51
C ALA A 336 -5.37 -7.18 -8.44
N LYS A 337 -4.32 -6.49 -8.92
CA LYS A 337 -4.41 -5.39 -9.88
C LYS A 337 -4.06 -5.91 -11.28
N VAL A 338 -4.85 -5.55 -12.29
CA VAL A 338 -4.49 -5.83 -13.69
C VAL A 338 -3.32 -4.92 -14.09
N ILE A 339 -2.17 -5.49 -14.43
CA ILE A 339 -0.96 -4.73 -14.82
C ILE A 339 -0.70 -4.76 -16.34
N GLU A 340 -1.21 -5.78 -17.03
CA GLU A 340 -1.26 -5.86 -18.50
C GLU A 340 -2.56 -6.52 -18.94
N SER A 341 -3.15 -6.08 -20.06
CA SER A 341 -4.42 -6.61 -20.54
C SER A 341 -4.51 -6.65 -22.07
N LYS A 342 -5.03 -7.77 -22.57
CA LYS A 342 -5.53 -7.95 -23.94
C LYS A 342 -7.05 -8.20 -23.96
N HIS A 343 -7.76 -7.78 -22.90
CA HIS A 343 -9.20 -7.95 -22.76
C HIS A 343 -9.88 -6.59 -22.49
N SER A 344 -10.83 -6.18 -23.34
CA SER A 344 -11.46 -4.85 -23.27
C SER A 344 -12.16 -4.57 -21.94
N ASP A 345 -12.81 -5.57 -21.36
CA ASP A 345 -13.61 -5.39 -20.15
C ASP A 345 -12.76 -5.37 -18.87
N TYR A 346 -11.46 -5.62 -18.96
CA TYR A 346 -10.55 -5.69 -17.81
C TYR A 346 -9.34 -4.78 -18.10
N PRO A 347 -9.50 -3.44 -18.00
CA PRO A 347 -8.42 -2.50 -18.29
C PRO A 347 -7.29 -2.59 -17.26
N VAL A 348 -6.10 -2.14 -17.64
CA VAL A 348 -4.98 -1.97 -16.70
C VAL A 348 -5.38 -1.03 -15.57
N GLY A 349 -5.07 -1.42 -14.33
CA GLY A 349 -5.48 -0.72 -13.11
C GLY A 349 -6.72 -1.28 -12.43
N GLU A 350 -7.54 -2.09 -13.13
CA GLU A 350 -8.73 -2.74 -12.55
C GLU A 350 -8.35 -3.64 -11.37
N LEU A 351 -9.13 -3.58 -10.28
CA LEU A 351 -8.94 -4.42 -9.10
C LEU A 351 -9.90 -5.61 -9.14
N LEU A 352 -9.36 -6.79 -8.88
CA LEU A 352 -10.09 -8.05 -8.92
C LEU A 352 -9.94 -8.80 -7.61
N VAL A 353 -10.98 -9.57 -7.26
CA VAL A 353 -10.86 -10.69 -6.32
C VAL A 353 -10.83 -11.97 -7.12
N GLY A 354 -9.79 -12.79 -6.95
CA GLY A 354 -9.62 -14.03 -7.71
C GLY A 354 -8.94 -15.13 -6.91
N TYR A 355 -9.24 -16.38 -7.24
CA TYR A 355 -8.61 -17.56 -6.63
C TYR A 355 -7.32 -17.95 -7.33
N PHE A 356 -6.31 -17.07 -7.24
CA PHE A 356 -5.05 -17.25 -7.95
C PHE A 356 -4.00 -18.09 -7.19
N GLY A 357 -4.26 -18.41 -5.92
CA GLY A 357 -3.31 -19.13 -5.07
C GLY A 357 -2.33 -18.21 -4.36
N TRP A 358 -1.23 -18.73 -3.84
CA TRP A 358 -0.15 -17.95 -3.24
C TRP A 358 0.95 -17.69 -4.28
N ARG A 359 0.74 -16.67 -5.12
CA ARG A 359 1.64 -16.26 -6.20
C ARG A 359 1.61 -14.75 -6.39
N LEU A 360 2.69 -14.17 -6.92
CA LEU A 360 2.76 -12.74 -7.18
C LEU A 360 2.05 -12.34 -8.47
N HIS A 361 2.15 -13.14 -9.53
CA HIS A 361 1.55 -12.81 -10.83
C HIS A 361 0.75 -13.97 -11.40
N THR A 362 -0.33 -13.64 -12.11
CA THR A 362 -1.21 -14.63 -12.72
C THR A 362 -1.67 -14.18 -14.09
N ILE A 363 -1.54 -15.05 -15.09
CA ILE A 363 -2.20 -14.88 -16.38
C ILE A 363 -3.55 -15.60 -16.31
N LYS A 364 -4.64 -14.90 -16.65
CA LYS A 364 -6.00 -15.46 -16.68
C LYS A 364 -6.71 -14.99 -17.94
N ASN A 365 -7.53 -15.86 -18.53
CA ASN A 365 -8.50 -15.47 -19.54
C ASN A 365 -9.88 -15.32 -18.87
N PRO A 366 -10.44 -14.10 -18.75
CA PRO A 366 -11.74 -13.86 -18.14
C PRO A 366 -12.93 -14.52 -18.85
N ASP A 367 -12.84 -14.76 -20.16
CA ASP A 367 -13.91 -15.38 -20.96
C ASP A 367 -14.04 -16.89 -20.68
N VAL A 368 -13.01 -17.52 -20.13
CA VAL A 368 -13.06 -18.94 -19.78
C VAL A 368 -13.94 -19.09 -18.56
N GLN A 369 -15.12 -19.70 -18.77
CA GLN A 369 -16.09 -19.94 -17.70
C GLN A 369 -15.44 -20.68 -16.55
N ALA A 370 -15.55 -20.11 -15.36
CA ALA A 370 -15.06 -20.75 -14.14
C ALA A 370 -15.73 -22.11 -13.95
N THR A 371 -14.91 -23.14 -13.78
CA THR A 371 -15.39 -24.52 -13.56
C THR A 371 -15.82 -24.78 -12.12
N GLY A 372 -15.67 -23.79 -11.24
CA GLY A 372 -16.11 -23.80 -9.85
C GLY A 372 -15.70 -22.54 -9.11
N MET A 373 -16.03 -22.45 -7.82
CA MET A 373 -15.75 -21.27 -6.99
C MET A 373 -14.26 -20.90 -7.00
N PHE A 374 -13.37 -21.90 -6.98
CA PHE A 374 -11.91 -21.71 -6.92
C PHE A 374 -11.24 -21.34 -8.25
N ASP A 375 -12.02 -21.01 -9.27
CA ASP A 375 -11.54 -20.54 -10.57
C ASP A 375 -12.21 -19.23 -11.01
N ALA A 376 -13.09 -18.69 -10.16
CA ALA A 376 -13.82 -17.47 -10.42
C ALA A 376 -12.96 -16.22 -10.15
N ILE A 377 -13.23 -15.19 -10.95
CA ILE A 377 -12.73 -13.83 -10.74
C ILE A 377 -13.92 -12.88 -10.66
N PHE A 378 -13.82 -11.89 -9.78
CA PHE A 378 -14.84 -10.86 -9.58
C PHE A 378 -14.16 -9.50 -9.63
N LYS A 379 -14.79 -8.53 -10.29
CA LYS A 379 -14.34 -7.14 -10.16
C LYS A 379 -14.61 -6.66 -8.74
N LEU A 380 -13.62 -6.04 -8.13
CA LEU A 380 -13.79 -5.44 -6.82
C LEU A 380 -14.63 -4.16 -7.00
N PRO A 381 -15.79 -4.04 -6.34
CA PRO A 381 -16.59 -2.83 -6.46
C PRO A 381 -15.86 -1.64 -5.81
N ASN A 382 -16.28 -0.43 -6.16
CA ASN A 382 -15.79 0.76 -5.46
C ASN A 382 -16.20 0.69 -3.98
N LEU A 383 -15.20 0.63 -3.08
CA LEU A 383 -15.39 0.49 -1.64
C LEU A 383 -15.42 1.84 -0.89
N GLY A 384 -15.51 2.97 -1.61
CA GLY A 384 -15.68 4.29 -0.99
C GLY A 384 -14.50 4.73 -0.13
N GLY A 385 -13.26 4.46 -0.57
CA GLY A 385 -12.03 4.80 0.15
C GLY A 385 -11.57 3.75 1.16
N LEU A 386 -12.33 2.66 1.38
CA LEU A 386 -11.85 1.53 2.16
C LEU A 386 -10.72 0.78 1.45
N SER A 387 -9.81 0.21 2.23
CA SER A 387 -8.72 -0.63 1.70
C SER A 387 -9.26 -1.76 0.81
N PRO A 388 -8.65 -2.02 -0.36
CA PRO A 388 -9.03 -3.15 -1.21
C PRO A 388 -8.96 -4.50 -0.52
N SER A 389 -8.11 -4.65 0.51
CA SER A 389 -7.97 -5.92 1.26
C SER A 389 -9.26 -6.36 1.95
N VAL A 390 -10.19 -5.44 2.21
CA VAL A 390 -11.51 -5.76 2.79
C VAL A 390 -12.31 -6.70 1.87
N GLY A 391 -12.03 -6.69 0.57
CA GLY A 391 -12.58 -7.63 -0.42
C GLY A 391 -12.21 -9.10 -0.21
N LEU A 392 -11.20 -9.39 0.63
CA LEU A 392 -10.86 -10.75 1.09
C LEU A 392 -11.52 -11.14 2.41
N GLY A 393 -12.12 -10.18 3.11
CA GLY A 393 -12.69 -10.35 4.44
C GLY A 393 -14.17 -9.95 4.48
N ALA A 394 -14.45 -8.80 5.10
CA ALA A 394 -15.80 -8.39 5.48
C ALA A 394 -16.77 -8.16 4.32
N VAL A 395 -16.29 -7.76 3.15
CA VAL A 395 -17.10 -7.63 1.92
C VAL A 395 -16.74 -8.71 0.88
N GLY A 396 -15.97 -9.71 1.31
CA GLY A 396 -15.56 -10.85 0.51
C GLY A 396 -16.28 -12.14 0.90
N MET A 397 -15.65 -13.27 0.57
CA MET A 397 -16.17 -14.61 0.89
C MET A 397 -16.44 -14.82 2.40
N PRO A 398 -15.58 -14.41 3.35
CA PRO A 398 -15.87 -14.54 4.78
C PRO A 398 -17.10 -13.73 5.22
N GLY A 399 -17.28 -12.52 4.69
CA GLY A 399 -18.45 -11.69 4.92
C GLY A 399 -19.73 -12.32 4.40
N ASN A 400 -19.72 -12.84 3.17
CA ASN A 400 -20.85 -13.57 2.59
C ASN A 400 -21.19 -14.82 3.42
N THR A 401 -20.17 -15.53 3.90
CA THR A 401 -20.34 -16.70 4.77
C THR A 401 -21.05 -16.34 6.07
N ALA A 402 -20.65 -15.25 6.72
CA ALA A 402 -21.33 -14.74 7.91
C ALA A 402 -22.76 -14.30 7.61
N TYR A 403 -22.97 -13.55 6.53
CA TYR A 403 -24.26 -12.98 6.16
C TYR A 403 -25.29 -14.07 5.85
N PHE A 404 -25.02 -14.91 4.85
CA PHE A 404 -25.96 -15.93 4.41
C PHE A 404 -26.06 -17.07 5.41
N GLY A 405 -24.93 -17.54 5.95
CA GLY A 405 -24.91 -18.61 6.94
C GLY A 405 -25.70 -18.26 8.20
N PHE A 406 -25.68 -16.99 8.63
CA PHE A 406 -26.47 -16.60 9.79
C PHE A 406 -27.91 -16.22 9.43
N LEU A 407 -28.13 -15.37 8.43
CA LEU A 407 -29.46 -14.83 8.15
C LEU A 407 -30.39 -15.84 7.48
N GLU A 408 -29.89 -16.71 6.60
CA GLU A 408 -30.74 -17.66 5.86
C GLU A 408 -30.86 -19.02 6.56
N ILE A 409 -29.77 -19.51 7.17
CA ILE A 409 -29.77 -20.81 7.85
C ILE A 409 -30.26 -20.68 9.28
N CYS A 410 -29.68 -19.76 10.07
CA CYS A 410 -30.12 -19.56 11.44
C CYS A 410 -31.41 -18.74 11.56
N GLN A 411 -31.75 -17.87 10.60
CA GLN A 411 -32.99 -17.07 10.61
C GLN A 411 -33.27 -16.41 11.98
N PRO A 412 -32.33 -15.60 12.50
CA PRO A 412 -32.38 -15.09 13.86
C PRO A 412 -33.57 -14.16 14.09
N LYS A 413 -34.12 -14.21 15.30
CA LYS A 413 -35.19 -13.32 15.77
C LYS A 413 -34.69 -12.44 16.91
N PRO A 414 -35.22 -11.21 17.05
CA PRO A 414 -34.92 -10.35 18.20
C PRO A 414 -35.20 -11.07 19.53
N GLY A 415 -34.29 -10.92 20.50
CA GLY A 415 -34.36 -11.55 21.81
C GLY A 415 -33.82 -12.99 21.89
N GLU A 416 -33.57 -13.64 20.76
CA GLU A 416 -32.97 -14.99 20.75
C GLU A 416 -31.50 -14.98 21.20
N THR A 417 -31.07 -16.12 21.76
CA THR A 417 -29.67 -16.34 22.19
C THR A 417 -28.87 -17.02 21.08
N VAL A 418 -27.77 -16.38 20.69
CA VAL A 418 -26.86 -16.80 19.64
C VAL A 418 -25.51 -17.17 20.26
N VAL A 419 -25.02 -18.36 19.96
CA VAL A 419 -23.65 -18.79 20.30
C VAL A 419 -22.80 -18.81 19.03
N VAL A 420 -21.57 -18.28 19.14
CA VAL A 420 -20.57 -18.30 18.07
C VAL A 420 -19.27 -18.84 18.66
N ASN A 421 -18.76 -19.94 18.12
CA ASN A 421 -17.39 -20.39 18.40
C ASN A 421 -16.44 -19.89 17.28
N GLY A 422 -15.15 -19.82 17.58
CA GLY A 422 -14.22 -19.11 16.69
C GLY A 422 -14.63 -17.64 16.49
N ALA A 423 -15.27 -17.04 17.50
CA ALA A 423 -15.97 -15.76 17.38
C ALA A 423 -15.06 -14.60 16.99
N ALA A 424 -13.77 -14.67 17.35
CA ALA A 424 -12.80 -13.63 16.99
C ALA A 424 -12.16 -13.81 15.59
N GLY A 425 -12.65 -14.76 14.78
CA GLY A 425 -12.24 -14.93 13.39
C GLY A 425 -12.99 -14.01 12.42
N ALA A 426 -12.57 -13.99 11.15
CA ALA A 426 -13.19 -13.17 10.10
C ALA A 426 -14.71 -13.40 9.98
N VAL A 427 -15.15 -14.66 9.97
CA VAL A 427 -16.58 -15.00 9.89
C VAL A 427 -17.29 -14.72 11.22
N GLY A 428 -16.76 -15.26 12.32
CA GLY A 428 -17.41 -15.21 13.63
C GLY A 428 -17.63 -13.79 14.17
N SER A 429 -16.70 -12.87 13.89
CA SER A 429 -16.80 -11.49 14.37
C SER A 429 -17.90 -10.72 13.65
N LEU A 430 -18.14 -11.05 12.36
CA LEU A 430 -19.23 -10.50 11.58
C LEU A 430 -20.58 -11.12 11.97
N VAL A 431 -20.64 -12.44 12.20
CA VAL A 431 -21.86 -13.10 12.69
C VAL A 431 -22.33 -12.46 13.99
N GLY A 432 -21.42 -12.22 14.94
CA GLY A 432 -21.76 -11.58 16.20
C GLY A 432 -22.32 -10.17 16.02
N GLN A 433 -21.68 -9.34 15.20
CA GLN A 433 -22.19 -7.99 14.92
C GLN A 433 -23.54 -8.01 14.21
N ILE A 434 -23.73 -8.90 13.23
CA ILE A 434 -25.03 -9.07 12.54
C ILE A 434 -26.10 -9.52 13.55
N ALA A 435 -25.78 -10.44 14.46
CA ALA A 435 -26.68 -10.88 15.52
C ALA A 435 -27.05 -9.74 16.48
N LYS A 436 -26.10 -8.87 16.86
CA LYS A 436 -26.39 -7.67 17.64
C LYS A 436 -27.31 -6.70 16.89
N ILE A 437 -27.07 -6.47 15.60
CA ILE A 437 -27.95 -5.66 14.74
C ILE A 437 -29.37 -6.26 14.67
N LYS A 438 -29.51 -7.58 14.68
CA LYS A 438 -30.79 -8.29 14.72
C LYS A 438 -31.46 -8.32 16.10
N GLY A 439 -30.86 -7.70 17.11
CA GLY A 439 -31.41 -7.62 18.46
C GLY A 439 -31.29 -8.91 19.25
N CYS A 440 -30.33 -9.77 18.91
CA CYS A 440 -30.06 -11.00 19.65
C CYS A 440 -29.13 -10.77 20.85
N LYS A 441 -29.18 -11.70 21.80
CA LYS A 441 -28.13 -11.90 22.80
C LYS A 441 -27.03 -12.76 22.19
N VAL A 442 -25.77 -12.35 22.27
CA VAL A 442 -24.65 -12.99 21.58
C VAL A 442 -23.58 -13.43 22.58
N ILE A 443 -23.21 -14.71 22.48
CA ILE A 443 -22.20 -15.36 23.31
C ILE A 443 -21.07 -15.86 22.41
N GLY A 444 -19.85 -15.36 22.63
CA GLY A 444 -18.68 -15.64 21.81
C GLY A 444 -17.63 -16.48 22.52
N TYR A 445 -16.97 -17.37 21.79
CA TYR A 445 -15.83 -18.13 22.30
C TYR A 445 -14.58 -17.93 21.42
N ALA A 446 -13.46 -17.59 22.05
CA ALA A 446 -12.16 -17.43 21.38
C ALA A 446 -11.01 -17.97 22.25
N GLY A 447 -9.79 -18.00 21.69
CA GLY A 447 -8.65 -18.74 22.25
C GLY A 447 -7.64 -17.94 23.07
N SER A 448 -7.90 -16.66 23.35
CA SER A 448 -7.05 -15.79 24.19
C SER A 448 -7.87 -14.67 24.82
N ASP A 449 -7.40 -14.12 25.94
CA ASP A 449 -8.12 -13.08 26.69
C ASP A 449 -8.19 -11.75 25.90
N ASP A 450 -7.16 -11.42 25.11
CA ASP A 450 -7.19 -10.24 24.23
C ASP A 450 -8.32 -10.34 23.20
N LYS A 451 -8.55 -11.54 22.65
CA LYS A 451 -9.68 -11.79 21.76
C LYS A 451 -11.02 -11.67 22.49
N ILE A 452 -11.08 -12.00 23.79
CA ILE A 452 -12.29 -11.83 24.59
C ILE A 452 -12.60 -10.36 24.79
N LYS A 453 -11.59 -9.57 25.16
CA LYS A 453 -11.74 -8.12 25.30
C LYS A 453 -12.21 -7.49 23.99
N TRP A 454 -11.59 -7.87 22.87
CA TRP A 454 -11.99 -7.38 21.55
C TRP A 454 -13.43 -7.76 21.18
N LEU A 455 -13.87 -9.00 21.47
CA LEU A 455 -15.26 -9.40 21.23
C LEU A 455 -16.27 -8.57 22.06
N GLN A 456 -15.90 -8.21 23.29
CA GLN A 456 -16.73 -7.33 24.13
C GLN A 456 -16.82 -5.92 23.54
N GLU A 457 -15.72 -5.39 22.98
CA GLU A 457 -15.71 -4.11 22.25
C GLU A 457 -16.63 -4.14 21.02
N LEU A 458 -16.75 -5.29 20.35
CA LEU A 458 -17.71 -5.53 19.25
C LEU A 458 -19.17 -5.67 19.71
N GLY A 459 -19.44 -5.63 21.01
CA GLY A 459 -20.79 -5.68 21.57
C GLY A 459 -21.32 -7.08 21.87
N PHE A 460 -20.47 -8.11 21.95
CA PHE A 460 -20.90 -9.42 22.46
C PHE A 460 -21.32 -9.31 23.94
N ASP A 461 -22.48 -9.88 24.29
CA ASP A 461 -23.01 -9.81 25.66
C ASP A 461 -22.18 -10.65 26.64
N HIS A 462 -21.67 -11.79 26.17
CA HIS A 462 -20.69 -12.59 26.88
C HIS A 462 -19.62 -13.09 25.91
N ALA A 463 -18.37 -13.12 26.38
CA ALA A 463 -17.27 -13.70 25.64
C ALA A 463 -16.39 -14.52 26.59
N PHE A 464 -15.97 -15.71 26.16
CA PHE A 464 -15.21 -16.64 26.99
C PHE A 464 -13.97 -17.18 26.28
N ASN A 465 -12.86 -17.21 27.02
CA ASN A 465 -11.68 -17.93 26.59
C ASN A 465 -11.91 -19.43 26.79
N TYR A 466 -12.19 -20.16 25.71
CA TYR A 466 -12.56 -21.59 25.79
C TYR A 466 -11.45 -22.46 26.39
N LYS A 467 -10.20 -21.97 26.42
CA LYS A 467 -9.07 -22.68 27.05
C LYS A 467 -9.04 -22.55 28.57
N LYS A 468 -9.80 -21.62 29.15
CA LYS A 468 -9.79 -21.29 30.58
C LYS A 468 -11.11 -21.59 31.28
N VAL A 469 -12.16 -21.93 30.54
CA VAL A 469 -13.49 -22.15 31.10
C VAL A 469 -14.02 -23.55 30.76
N ASN A 470 -14.89 -24.07 31.62
CA ASN A 470 -15.72 -25.21 31.26
C ASN A 470 -16.89 -24.72 30.40
N ILE A 471 -16.98 -25.20 29.16
CA ILE A 471 -17.95 -24.75 28.16
C ILE A 471 -19.38 -24.91 28.70
N ARG A 472 -19.73 -26.10 29.20
CA ARG A 472 -21.06 -26.39 29.76
C ARG A 472 -21.46 -25.43 30.88
N LYS A 473 -20.55 -25.16 31.82
CA LYS A 473 -20.81 -24.24 32.93
C LYS A 473 -21.01 -22.80 32.42
N SER A 474 -20.14 -22.34 31.52
CA SER A 474 -20.25 -21.00 30.93
C SER A 474 -21.54 -20.80 30.13
N LEU A 475 -22.00 -21.83 29.40
CA LEU A 475 -23.28 -21.79 28.68
C LEU A 475 -24.47 -21.71 29.63
N LYS A 476 -24.47 -22.43 30.76
CA LYS A 476 -25.52 -22.30 31.77
C LYS A 476 -25.59 -20.91 32.38
N GLU A 477 -24.44 -20.28 32.60
CA GLU A 477 -24.35 -18.93 33.15
C GLU A 477 -24.77 -17.86 32.14
N ALA A 478 -24.30 -17.96 30.89
CA ALA A 478 -24.54 -16.96 29.86
C ALA A 478 -25.86 -17.15 29.10
N ALA A 479 -26.36 -18.38 28.98
CA ALA A 479 -27.60 -18.74 28.29
C ALA A 479 -28.52 -19.57 29.22
N PRO A 480 -29.01 -19.01 30.35
CA PRO A 480 -29.83 -19.77 31.30
C PRO A 480 -31.13 -20.30 30.70
N ASN A 481 -31.63 -19.65 29.63
CA ASN A 481 -32.85 -20.02 28.92
C ASN A 481 -32.55 -20.82 27.63
N GLY A 482 -31.35 -21.38 27.48
CA GLY A 482 -30.92 -22.16 26.31
C GLY A 482 -30.45 -21.31 25.12
N VAL A 483 -30.05 -22.00 24.05
CA VAL A 483 -29.49 -21.43 22.82
C VAL A 483 -30.45 -21.63 21.65
N ASP A 484 -30.77 -20.57 20.92
CA ASP A 484 -31.69 -20.60 19.78
C ASP A 484 -30.95 -20.71 18.44
N CYS A 485 -29.81 -20.03 18.32
CA CYS A 485 -28.95 -20.08 17.15
C CYS A 485 -27.52 -20.46 17.54
N TYR A 486 -26.92 -21.38 16.80
CA TYR A 486 -25.51 -21.71 16.94
C TYR A 486 -24.81 -21.58 15.59
N PHE A 487 -23.79 -20.72 15.52
CA PHE A 487 -22.92 -20.62 14.36
C PHE A 487 -21.60 -21.35 14.66
N ASP A 488 -21.42 -22.50 14.00
CA ASP A 488 -20.35 -23.44 14.29
C ASP A 488 -19.22 -23.36 13.25
N ASN A 489 -18.08 -22.84 13.69
CA ASN A 489 -16.82 -22.78 12.95
C ASN A 489 -15.80 -23.84 13.41
N VAL A 490 -16.05 -24.54 14.52
CA VAL A 490 -15.05 -25.38 15.20
C VAL A 490 -15.38 -26.86 15.17
N GLY A 491 -16.64 -27.25 15.40
CA GLY A 491 -17.02 -28.65 15.51
C GLY A 491 -16.59 -29.32 16.81
N GLY A 492 -16.66 -30.66 16.81
CA GLY A 492 -16.16 -31.52 17.88
C GLY A 492 -16.88 -31.39 19.21
N LEU A 493 -16.15 -31.67 20.30
CA LEU A 493 -16.70 -31.68 21.67
C LEU A 493 -17.33 -30.34 22.05
N PHE A 494 -16.81 -29.23 21.53
CA PHE A 494 -17.40 -27.91 21.73
C PHE A 494 -18.85 -27.88 21.24
N SER A 495 -19.07 -28.34 20.01
CA SER A 495 -20.40 -28.38 19.39
C SER A 495 -21.35 -29.31 20.13
N SER A 496 -20.87 -30.46 20.61
CA SER A 496 -21.68 -31.36 21.45
C SER A 496 -22.22 -30.67 22.71
N GLU A 497 -21.40 -29.86 23.39
CA GLU A 497 -21.84 -29.11 24.57
C GLU A 497 -22.86 -28.01 24.24
N VAL A 498 -22.72 -27.32 23.10
CA VAL A 498 -23.70 -26.33 22.67
C VAL A 498 -25.02 -27.00 22.30
N LEU A 499 -24.99 -28.07 21.49
CA LEU A 499 -26.17 -28.82 21.05
C LEU A 499 -27.00 -29.33 22.24
N ASN A 500 -26.34 -29.82 23.29
CA ASN A 500 -27.01 -30.27 24.52
C ASN A 500 -27.67 -29.14 25.31
N HIS A 501 -27.34 -27.88 25.01
CA HIS A 501 -27.84 -26.68 25.66
C HIS A 501 -28.77 -25.86 24.74
N MET A 502 -29.13 -26.40 23.57
CA MET A 502 -30.04 -25.74 22.63
C MET A 502 -31.51 -25.91 23.01
N ASN A 503 -32.30 -24.89 22.66
CA ASN A 503 -33.75 -24.92 22.78
C ASN A 503 -34.39 -25.82 21.71
N THR A 504 -35.61 -26.28 21.98
CA THR A 504 -36.44 -26.89 20.94
C THR A 504 -36.62 -25.90 19.79
N PHE A 505 -36.50 -26.39 18.55
CA PHE A 505 -36.49 -25.57 17.32
C PHE A 505 -35.29 -24.62 17.17
N GLY A 506 -34.22 -24.82 17.95
CA GLY A 506 -32.96 -24.13 17.71
C GLY A 506 -32.35 -24.52 16.36
N ARG A 507 -31.56 -23.62 15.77
CA ARG A 507 -30.96 -23.77 14.44
C ARG A 507 -29.44 -23.70 14.53
N VAL A 508 -28.77 -24.50 13.71
CA VAL A 508 -27.32 -24.55 13.65
C VAL A 508 -26.86 -24.27 12.22
N SER A 509 -25.98 -23.28 12.08
CA SER A 509 -25.21 -23.08 10.85
C SER A 509 -23.86 -23.75 11.02
N VAL A 510 -23.69 -24.91 10.40
CA VAL A 510 -22.40 -25.64 10.38
C VAL A 510 -21.52 -25.06 9.29
N CYS A 511 -20.75 -24.04 9.65
CA CYS A 511 -19.86 -23.33 8.72
C CYS A 511 -18.53 -24.06 8.52
N GLY A 512 -17.97 -24.63 9.57
CA GLY A 512 -16.68 -25.31 9.53
C GLY A 512 -16.43 -26.14 10.78
N ALA A 513 -15.44 -27.04 10.68
CA ALA A 513 -15.07 -27.94 11.77
C ALA A 513 -13.55 -27.89 12.00
N ILE A 514 -12.99 -26.70 12.23
CA ILE A 514 -11.53 -26.49 12.24
C ILE A 514 -10.79 -27.37 13.25
N SER A 515 -11.45 -27.82 14.33
CA SER A 515 -10.80 -28.67 15.33
C SER A 515 -10.39 -30.04 14.80
N VAL A 516 -11.03 -30.52 13.72
CA VAL A 516 -10.79 -31.86 13.14
C VAL A 516 -10.00 -31.81 11.83
N TYR A 517 -9.58 -30.63 11.37
CA TYR A 517 -8.85 -30.51 10.09
C TYR A 517 -7.47 -31.18 10.10
N ASN A 518 -6.94 -31.45 11.29
CA ASN A 518 -5.67 -32.15 11.50
C ASN A 518 -5.86 -33.66 11.72
N ASP A 519 -7.10 -34.14 11.85
CA ASP A 519 -7.37 -35.55 12.12
C ASP A 519 -7.01 -36.42 10.93
N ASP A 520 -6.59 -37.66 11.21
CA ASP A 520 -6.41 -38.69 10.21
C ASP A 520 -7.81 -39.07 9.67
N PRO A 521 -8.09 -38.91 8.36
CA PRO A 521 -9.36 -39.32 7.78
C PRO A 521 -9.69 -40.81 8.01
N LYS A 522 -8.66 -41.65 8.20
CA LYS A 522 -8.81 -43.08 8.48
C LYS A 522 -9.05 -43.39 9.95
N ASN A 523 -8.76 -42.44 10.85
CA ASN A 523 -8.95 -42.60 12.29
C ASN A 523 -9.31 -41.24 12.92
N PRO A 524 -10.53 -40.74 12.69
CA PRO A 524 -10.95 -39.44 13.19
C PRO A 524 -10.97 -39.42 14.73
N THR A 525 -10.67 -38.27 15.33
CA THR A 525 -10.49 -38.14 16.78
C THR A 525 -11.84 -38.07 17.55
N LEU A 526 -12.97 -38.31 16.86
CA LEU A 526 -14.34 -38.21 17.39
C LEU A 526 -15.17 -39.45 17.08
#